data_AF-R8BDK0-F1
#
_entry.id   AF-R8BDK0-F1
#
_cell.length_a   1.000
_cell.length_b   1.000
_cell.length_c   1.000
_cell.angle_alpha   90.00
_cell.angle_beta   90.00
_cell.angle_gamma   90.00
#
_symmetry.space_group_name_H-M   'P 1'
#
loop_
_entity.id
_entity.type
_entity.pdbx_description
1 polymer ?
#
loop_
_entity_poly.entity_id
_entity_poly.type
_entity_poly.pdbx_seq_one_letter_code
_entity_poly.pdbx_strand_id
1 'polypeptide(L)'
;MAGGSGDIWKQQPTVSGSTKAWLIVSTLTSQTGSWSTVGTNISDFTRYIRNPRTIYTQTIFFPLICFWLAMLGIISASASKVVYGEYIWDPLTLASYWTSPGARAGAFYCGLAWMVAQIGVNVSANVISVSNDMASLFPKYVDLRRAAVIATIIGGWAMVPWKIITSAESLLNFMASLGIFLAPIIAISIADYWIVKRGRVDIPALYQPHSRYRFRGGVNWRAAVAMLVSVGPTMPSLAKNIDATVNIGGAEYIADLVWYYGFLSAFLTYVLLSKVFPAKESLVSQEDLLPIEALEVDMYSDKLKRESSVKDA
;
A
#
# COMPACT_ATOMS: atom_id res chain seq x y z
N MET A 1 3.90 15.93 -35.58
CA MET A 1 4.57 14.77 -34.95
C MET A 1 5.83 15.28 -34.26
N ALA A 2 6.19 14.75 -33.08
CA ALA A 2 7.31 15.25 -32.27
C ALA A 2 8.71 15.03 -32.89
N GLY A 3 8.84 14.15 -33.89
CA GLY A 3 10.12 13.89 -34.58
C GLY A 3 11.20 13.20 -33.72
N GLY A 4 10.90 12.84 -32.47
CA GLY A 4 11.83 12.21 -31.53
C GLY A 4 11.31 12.29 -30.09
N SER A 5 12.19 12.01 -29.11
CA SER A 5 11.89 12.06 -27.67
C SER A 5 11.95 13.48 -27.07
N GLY A 6 12.07 14.52 -27.89
CA GLY A 6 12.25 15.90 -27.45
C GLY A 6 13.59 16.14 -26.74
N ASP A 7 13.68 17.23 -25.98
CA ASP A 7 14.92 17.64 -25.29
C ASP A 7 15.12 16.96 -23.92
N ILE A 8 14.30 15.97 -23.56
CA ILE A 8 14.32 15.39 -22.21
C ILE A 8 15.69 14.83 -21.79
N TRP A 9 16.41 14.20 -22.73
CA TRP A 9 17.75 13.66 -22.46
C TRP A 9 18.83 14.75 -22.36
N LYS A 10 18.53 15.97 -22.81
CA LYS A 10 19.43 17.12 -22.77
C LYS A 10 19.06 18.09 -21.63
N GLN A 11 17.97 17.83 -20.90
CA GLN A 11 17.56 18.69 -19.79
C GLN A 11 18.59 18.66 -18.68
N GLN A 12 19.07 19.85 -18.32
CA GLN A 12 19.96 20.02 -17.18
C GLN A 12 19.14 20.15 -15.89
N PRO A 13 19.65 19.65 -14.75
CA PRO A 13 19.03 19.88 -13.46
C PRO A 13 18.89 21.38 -13.21
N THR A 14 17.69 21.83 -12.85
CA THR A 14 17.43 23.23 -12.45
C THR A 14 17.92 23.54 -11.04
N VAL A 15 18.15 22.51 -10.23
CA VAL A 15 18.60 22.58 -8.84
C VAL A 15 19.92 21.82 -8.66
N SER A 16 20.77 22.31 -7.77
CA SER A 16 22.09 21.74 -7.48
C SER A 16 22.33 21.61 -5.96
N GLY A 17 23.39 20.89 -5.57
CA GLY A 17 23.79 20.74 -4.17
C GLY A 17 22.80 19.93 -3.31
N SER A 18 22.62 20.38 -2.06
CA SER A 18 21.76 19.71 -1.06
C SER A 18 20.30 19.66 -1.47
N THR A 19 19.77 20.72 -2.10
CA THR A 19 18.38 20.79 -2.56
C THR A 19 18.05 19.67 -3.55
N LYS A 20 18.97 19.36 -4.47
CA LYS A 20 18.81 18.23 -5.40
C LYS A 20 18.75 16.89 -4.67
N ALA A 21 19.62 16.69 -3.66
CA ALA A 21 19.64 15.45 -2.89
C ALA A 21 18.33 15.23 -2.11
N TRP A 22 17.82 16.28 -1.46
CA TRP A 22 16.56 16.21 -0.71
C TRP A 22 15.35 15.98 -1.62
N LEU A 23 15.33 16.58 -2.81
CA LEU A 23 14.29 16.30 -3.82
C LEU A 23 14.29 14.83 -4.28
N ILE A 24 15.47 14.23 -4.47
CA ILE A 24 15.59 12.81 -4.80
C ILE A 24 15.02 11.96 -3.66
N VAL A 25 15.41 12.25 -2.42
CA VAL A 25 14.94 11.54 -1.22
C VAL A 25 13.42 11.65 -1.07
N SER A 26 12.87 12.86 -1.17
CA SER A 26 11.43 13.11 -1.09
C SER A 26 10.65 12.37 -2.19
N THR A 27 11.20 12.31 -3.40
CA THR A 27 10.59 11.53 -4.51
C THR A 27 10.60 10.03 -4.22
N LEU A 28 11.73 9.48 -3.74
CA LEU A 28 11.83 8.07 -3.35
C LEU A 28 10.86 7.73 -2.21
N THR A 29 10.77 8.58 -1.20
CA THR A 29 9.83 8.46 -0.09
C THR A 29 8.38 8.44 -0.58
N SER A 30 8.02 9.34 -1.50
CA SER A 30 6.67 9.41 -2.08
C SER A 30 6.31 8.14 -2.86
N GLN A 31 7.24 7.63 -3.68
CA GLN A 31 7.03 6.38 -4.43
C GLN A 31 6.94 5.17 -3.50
N THR A 32 7.71 5.14 -2.42
CA THR A 32 7.60 4.05 -1.43
C THR A 32 6.26 4.13 -0.68
N GLY A 33 5.81 5.35 -0.36
CA GLY A 33 4.49 5.62 0.22
C GLY A 33 3.34 5.11 -0.65
N SER A 34 3.38 5.35 -1.96
CA SER A 34 2.31 4.91 -2.87
C SER A 34 2.13 3.40 -2.95
N TRP A 35 3.22 2.63 -2.79
CA TRP A 35 3.16 1.16 -2.79
C TRP A 35 2.92 0.54 -1.41
N SER A 36 2.85 1.35 -0.36
CA SER A 36 2.70 0.86 1.02
C SER A 36 1.33 0.22 1.26
N THR A 37 0.29 0.66 0.57
CA THR A 37 -1.05 0.06 0.63
C THR A 37 -1.01 -1.39 0.19
N VAL A 38 -0.38 -1.65 -0.97
CA VAL A 38 -0.14 -3.01 -1.46
C VAL A 38 0.78 -3.78 -0.53
N GLY A 39 1.79 -3.12 0.04
CA GLY A 39 2.68 -3.72 1.04
C GLY A 39 1.96 -4.24 2.28
N THR A 40 0.96 -3.51 2.77
CA THR A 40 0.17 -3.92 3.95
C THR A 40 -0.80 -5.07 3.68
N ASN A 41 -1.26 -5.23 2.44
CA ASN A 41 -2.30 -6.19 2.09
C ASN A 41 -1.83 -7.30 1.12
N ILE A 42 -0.53 -7.37 0.80
CA ILE A 42 0.01 -8.36 -0.14
C ILE A 42 -0.30 -9.80 0.30
N SER A 43 -0.49 -10.03 1.61
CA SER A 43 -0.92 -11.30 2.20
C SER A 43 -2.23 -11.83 1.64
N ASP A 44 -3.12 -10.95 1.17
CA ASP A 44 -4.41 -11.33 0.57
C ASP A 44 -4.24 -12.13 -0.71
N PHE A 45 -3.15 -11.87 -1.45
CA PHE A 45 -2.82 -12.58 -2.68
C PHE A 45 -1.85 -13.72 -2.41
N THR A 46 -0.86 -13.49 -1.55
CA THR A 46 0.18 -14.50 -1.31
C THR A 46 -0.35 -15.74 -0.61
N ARG A 47 -1.45 -15.64 0.14
CA ARG A 47 -2.15 -16.82 0.71
C ARG A 47 -2.67 -17.81 -0.33
N TYR A 48 -2.85 -17.38 -1.58
CA TYR A 48 -3.33 -18.23 -2.68
C TYR A 48 -2.19 -18.77 -3.57
N ILE A 49 -0.94 -18.45 -3.25
CA ILE A 49 0.21 -18.91 -4.03
C ILE A 49 0.47 -20.40 -3.75
N ARG A 50 0.52 -21.22 -4.82
CA ARG A 50 0.83 -22.66 -4.73
C ARG A 50 2.30 -22.95 -4.43
N ASN A 51 3.21 -22.12 -4.96
CA ASN A 51 4.67 -22.27 -4.77
C ASN A 51 5.27 -20.97 -4.21
N PRO A 52 5.75 -20.96 -2.97
CA PRO A 52 6.35 -19.77 -2.35
C PRO A 52 7.54 -19.17 -3.13
N ARG A 53 8.25 -19.98 -3.94
CA ARG A 53 9.38 -19.50 -4.74
C ARG A 53 8.97 -18.54 -5.86
N THR A 54 7.68 -18.50 -6.24
CA THR A 54 7.18 -17.57 -7.27
C THR A 54 7.33 -16.10 -6.85
N ILE A 55 7.50 -15.81 -5.55
CA ILE A 55 7.76 -14.46 -5.06
C ILE A 55 9.05 -13.88 -5.67
N TYR A 56 10.09 -14.69 -5.90
CA TYR A 56 11.33 -14.23 -6.53
C TYR A 56 11.13 -13.75 -7.95
N THR A 57 10.19 -14.36 -8.68
CA THR A 57 9.80 -13.92 -10.02
C THR A 57 9.23 -12.50 -9.96
N GLN A 58 8.33 -12.22 -9.01
CA GLN A 58 7.79 -10.88 -8.83
C GLN A 58 8.88 -9.85 -8.50
N THR A 59 9.84 -10.20 -7.63
CA THR A 59 10.96 -9.31 -7.26
C THR A 59 11.78 -8.84 -8.46
N ILE A 60 11.95 -9.69 -9.49
CA ILE A 60 12.73 -9.34 -10.68
C ILE A 60 11.87 -8.64 -11.73
N PHE A 61 10.69 -9.19 -12.04
CA PHE A 61 9.88 -8.68 -13.15
C PHE A 61 9.16 -7.37 -12.81
N PHE A 62 8.78 -7.17 -11.56
CA PHE A 62 8.02 -5.98 -11.16
C PHE A 62 8.81 -4.67 -11.37
N PRO A 63 10.07 -4.53 -10.90
CA PRO A 63 10.88 -3.35 -11.19
C PRO A 63 11.13 -3.13 -12.69
N LEU A 64 11.32 -4.20 -13.47
CA LEU A 64 11.55 -4.10 -14.91
C LEU A 64 10.32 -3.54 -15.64
N ILE A 65 9.12 -4.02 -15.30
CA ILE A 65 7.87 -3.53 -15.88
C ILE A 65 7.65 -2.06 -15.48
N CYS A 66 7.80 -1.72 -14.20
CA CYS A 66 7.66 -0.35 -13.72
C CYS A 66 8.66 0.60 -14.40
N PHE A 67 9.90 0.17 -14.61
CA PHE A 67 10.93 0.94 -15.31
C PHE A 67 10.51 1.26 -16.74
N TRP A 68 10.05 0.27 -17.50
CA TRP A 68 9.59 0.48 -18.88
C TRP A 68 8.37 1.38 -18.96
N LEU A 69 7.38 1.19 -18.09
CA LEU A 69 6.19 2.04 -18.03
C LEU A 69 6.54 3.49 -17.67
N ALA A 70 7.42 3.71 -16.69
CA ALA A 70 7.90 5.03 -16.33
C ALA A 70 8.64 5.70 -17.49
N MET A 71 9.53 4.97 -18.19
CA MET A 71 10.23 5.50 -19.36
C MET A 71 9.25 5.91 -20.48
N LEU A 72 8.25 5.08 -20.78
CA LEU A 72 7.24 5.41 -21.79
C LEU A 72 6.43 6.65 -21.41
N GLY A 73 6.06 6.79 -20.13
CA GLY A 73 5.38 7.98 -19.61
C GLY A 73 6.24 9.25 -19.75
N ILE A 74 7.52 9.18 -19.38
CA ILE A 74 8.47 10.29 -19.49
C ILE A 74 8.67 10.71 -20.94
N ILE A 75 8.85 9.76 -21.86
CA ILE A 75 9.00 10.04 -23.29
C ILE A 75 7.72 10.66 -23.86
N SER A 76 6.54 10.15 -23.47
CA SER A 76 5.25 10.68 -23.93
C SER A 76 5.01 12.10 -23.44
N ALA A 77 5.30 12.38 -22.17
CA ALA A 77 5.21 13.72 -21.60
C ALA A 77 6.20 14.69 -22.29
N SER A 78 7.43 14.27 -22.58
CA SER A 78 8.39 15.07 -23.35
C SER A 78 7.90 15.38 -24.76
N ALA A 79 7.41 14.36 -25.47
CA ALA A 79 6.86 14.53 -26.81
C ALA A 79 5.65 15.47 -26.81
N SER A 80 4.81 15.43 -25.77
CA SER A 80 3.68 16.34 -25.63
C SER A 80 4.12 17.80 -25.57
N LYS A 81 5.24 18.12 -24.92
CA LYS A 81 5.78 19.50 -24.91
C LYS A 81 6.23 19.96 -26.29
N VAL A 82 6.86 19.07 -27.07
CA VAL A 82 7.30 19.41 -28.43
C VAL A 82 6.11 19.68 -29.35
N VAL A 83 5.02 18.92 -29.20
CA VAL A 83 3.85 18.99 -30.10
C VAL A 83 2.83 20.04 -29.66
N TYR A 84 2.58 20.14 -28.35
CA TYR A 84 1.48 20.93 -27.76
C TYR A 84 1.98 22.11 -26.91
N GLY A 85 3.28 22.23 -26.66
CA GLY A 85 3.88 23.34 -25.91
C GLY A 85 3.88 23.16 -24.38
N GLU A 86 3.21 22.14 -23.86
CA GLU A 86 3.07 21.87 -22.43
C GLU A 86 3.38 20.41 -22.06
N TYR A 87 3.80 20.16 -20.82
CA TYR A 87 4.02 18.80 -20.34
C TYR A 87 2.72 18.15 -19.89
N ILE A 88 2.16 17.31 -20.74
CA ILE A 88 0.98 16.50 -20.42
C ILE A 88 1.45 15.16 -19.84
N TRP A 89 1.24 15.00 -18.54
CA TRP A 89 1.62 13.80 -17.80
C TRP A 89 0.48 12.77 -17.72
N ASP A 90 -0.77 13.21 -17.85
CA ASP A 90 -1.95 12.34 -17.84
C ASP A 90 -2.19 11.75 -19.25
N PRO A 91 -2.15 10.41 -19.42
CA PRO A 91 -2.37 9.76 -20.70
C PRO A 91 -3.76 10.03 -21.30
N LEU A 92 -4.79 10.16 -20.46
CA LEU A 92 -6.15 10.42 -20.93
C LEU A 92 -6.27 11.85 -21.47
N THR A 93 -5.71 12.82 -20.75
CA THR A 93 -5.58 14.20 -21.24
C THR A 93 -4.80 14.21 -22.55
N LEU A 94 -3.67 13.50 -22.66
CA LEU A 94 -2.89 13.44 -23.91
C LEU A 94 -3.71 12.88 -25.09
N ALA A 95 -4.50 11.82 -24.86
CA ALA A 95 -5.38 11.24 -25.87
C ALA A 95 -6.51 12.20 -26.30
N SER A 96 -6.91 13.14 -25.44
CA SER A 96 -7.95 14.13 -25.78
C SER A 96 -7.53 15.13 -26.86
N TYR A 97 -6.23 15.35 -27.06
CA TYR A 97 -5.69 16.24 -28.09
C TYR A 97 -5.71 15.60 -29.49
N TRP A 98 -6.12 14.34 -29.62
CA TRP A 98 -6.10 13.56 -30.86
C TRP A 98 -7.39 13.76 -31.67
N THR A 99 -7.49 14.88 -32.39
CA THR A 99 -8.73 15.32 -33.04
C THR A 99 -8.94 14.82 -34.48
N SER A 100 -7.90 14.37 -35.17
CA SER A 100 -8.02 13.91 -36.57
C SER A 100 -8.79 12.57 -36.68
N PRO A 101 -9.44 12.25 -37.82
CA PRO A 101 -10.32 11.08 -37.93
C PRO A 101 -9.69 9.75 -37.51
N GLY A 102 -8.44 9.49 -37.92
CA GLY A 102 -7.69 8.31 -37.49
C GLY A 102 -7.20 8.39 -36.04
N ALA A 103 -6.87 9.59 -35.56
CA ALA A 103 -6.41 9.79 -34.19
C ALA A 103 -7.55 9.65 -33.16
N ARG A 104 -8.80 9.99 -33.52
CA ARG A 104 -9.98 9.74 -32.68
C ARG A 104 -10.23 8.25 -32.45
N ALA A 105 -10.00 7.41 -33.47
CA ALA A 105 -10.07 5.96 -33.31
C ALA A 105 -8.98 5.48 -32.32
N GLY A 106 -7.76 6.02 -32.44
CA GLY A 106 -6.68 5.78 -31.48
C GLY A 106 -7.03 6.21 -30.06
N ALA A 107 -7.67 7.38 -29.89
CA ALA A 107 -8.11 7.88 -28.59
C ALA A 107 -9.17 6.97 -27.96
N PHE A 108 -10.10 6.45 -28.77
CA PHE A 108 -11.09 5.47 -28.32
C PHE A 108 -10.44 4.19 -27.81
N TYR A 109 -9.51 3.59 -28.56
CA TYR A 109 -8.82 2.37 -28.11
C TYR A 109 -7.94 2.62 -26.88
N CYS A 110 -7.29 3.78 -26.80
CA CYS A 110 -6.53 4.20 -25.62
C CYS A 110 -7.44 4.30 -24.39
N GLY A 111 -8.57 5.01 -24.51
CA GLY A 111 -9.55 5.14 -23.43
C GLY A 111 -10.18 3.80 -23.03
N LEU A 112 -10.50 2.93 -24.00
CA LEU A 112 -11.03 1.60 -23.74
C LEU A 112 -10.01 0.72 -22.99
N ALA A 113 -8.76 0.71 -23.44
CA ALA A 113 -7.68 -0.02 -22.77
C ALA A 113 -7.45 0.51 -21.34
N TRP A 114 -7.48 1.83 -21.17
CA TRP A 114 -7.36 2.45 -19.85
C TRP A 114 -8.53 2.08 -18.94
N MET A 115 -9.76 2.10 -19.44
CA MET A 115 -10.94 1.68 -18.68
C MET A 115 -10.82 0.22 -18.20
N VAL A 116 -10.45 -0.70 -19.09
CA VAL A 116 -10.25 -2.12 -18.73
C VAL A 116 -9.12 -2.28 -17.70
N ALA A 117 -8.00 -1.58 -17.90
CA ALA A 117 -6.88 -1.59 -16.96
C ALA A 117 -7.30 -1.08 -15.56
N GLN A 118 -8.03 0.03 -15.49
CA GLN A 118 -8.47 0.60 -14.21
C GLN A 118 -9.48 -0.29 -13.50
N ILE A 119 -10.39 -0.96 -14.22
CA ILE A 119 -11.27 -1.96 -13.62
C ILE A 119 -10.44 -3.10 -13.03
N GLY A 120 -9.47 -3.64 -13.79
CA GLY A 120 -8.63 -4.74 -13.33
C GLY A 120 -7.82 -4.38 -12.08
N VAL A 121 -7.16 -3.22 -12.07
CA VAL A 121 -6.36 -2.76 -10.93
C VAL A 121 -7.23 -2.46 -9.73
N ASN A 122 -8.39 -1.80 -9.91
CA ASN A 122 -9.25 -1.45 -8.78
C ASN A 122 -9.88 -2.69 -8.12
N VAL A 123 -10.37 -3.65 -8.94
CA VAL A 123 -10.92 -4.90 -8.42
C VAL A 123 -9.84 -5.70 -7.69
N SER A 124 -8.66 -5.87 -8.31
CA SER A 124 -7.59 -6.65 -7.70
C SER A 124 -7.01 -5.96 -6.48
N ALA A 125 -6.46 -4.75 -6.58
CA ALA A 125 -5.67 -4.12 -5.52
C ALA A 125 -6.50 -3.48 -4.38
N ASN A 126 -7.73 -3.03 -4.65
CA ASN A 126 -8.50 -2.26 -3.66
C ASN A 126 -9.71 -3.04 -3.13
N VAL A 127 -10.56 -3.54 -4.02
CA VAL A 127 -11.85 -4.14 -3.64
C VAL A 127 -11.64 -5.45 -2.86
N ILE A 128 -10.68 -6.28 -3.25
CA ILE A 128 -10.39 -7.53 -2.54
C ILE A 128 -9.95 -7.24 -1.10
N SER A 129 -9.02 -6.31 -0.91
CA SER A 129 -8.46 -6.03 0.41
C SER A 129 -9.45 -5.40 1.37
N VAL A 130 -10.18 -4.36 0.94
CA VAL A 130 -11.25 -3.79 1.78
C VAL A 130 -12.34 -4.83 2.09
N SER A 131 -12.63 -5.74 1.16
CA SER A 131 -13.61 -6.79 1.38
C SER A 131 -13.15 -7.81 2.42
N ASN A 132 -11.88 -8.20 2.39
CA ASN A 132 -11.28 -9.06 3.41
C ASN A 132 -11.30 -8.35 4.77
N ASP A 133 -10.83 -7.11 4.84
CA ASP A 133 -10.75 -6.35 6.10
C ASP A 133 -12.13 -6.19 6.75
N MET A 134 -13.14 -5.79 5.98
CA MET A 134 -14.49 -5.61 6.50
C MET A 134 -15.15 -6.93 6.92
N ALA A 135 -14.95 -8.01 6.14
CA ALA A 135 -15.47 -9.33 6.48
C ALA A 135 -14.78 -9.89 7.74
N SER A 136 -13.50 -9.60 7.95
CA SER A 136 -12.78 -9.97 9.17
C SER A 136 -13.18 -9.14 10.38
N LEU A 137 -13.49 -7.85 10.21
CA LEU A 137 -13.87 -6.96 11.30
C LEU A 137 -15.32 -7.16 11.75
N PHE A 138 -16.24 -7.37 10.80
CA PHE A 138 -17.68 -7.54 11.06
C PHE A 138 -18.25 -8.81 10.41
N PRO A 139 -17.73 -10.01 10.76
CA PRO A 139 -18.04 -11.27 10.06
C PRO A 139 -19.53 -11.66 10.12
N LYS A 140 -20.28 -11.17 11.10
CA LYS A 140 -21.71 -11.43 11.24
C LYS A 140 -22.59 -10.58 10.31
N TYR A 141 -22.09 -9.42 9.86
CA TYR A 141 -22.91 -8.40 9.20
C TYR A 141 -22.51 -8.17 7.74
N VAL A 142 -21.22 -8.36 7.45
CA VAL A 142 -20.62 -8.01 6.16
C VAL A 142 -20.04 -9.26 5.51
N ASP A 143 -20.59 -9.62 4.36
CA ASP A 143 -19.95 -10.55 3.42
C ASP A 143 -19.10 -9.77 2.40
N LEU A 144 -18.28 -10.48 1.61
CA LEU A 144 -17.39 -9.86 0.63
C LEU A 144 -18.14 -9.00 -0.40
N ARG A 145 -19.38 -9.37 -0.77
CA ARG A 145 -20.17 -8.62 -1.78
C ARG A 145 -20.67 -7.31 -1.19
N ARG A 146 -21.19 -7.34 0.03
CA ARG A 146 -21.63 -6.15 0.78
C ARG A 146 -20.46 -5.21 1.02
N ALA A 147 -19.30 -5.74 1.41
CA ALA A 147 -18.09 -4.94 1.60
C ALA A 147 -17.67 -4.21 0.31
N ALA A 148 -17.68 -4.89 -0.84
CA ALA A 148 -17.36 -4.28 -2.12
C ALA A 148 -18.30 -3.12 -2.49
N VAL A 149 -19.60 -3.26 -2.22
CA VAL A 149 -20.59 -2.20 -2.43
C VAL A 149 -20.32 -1.02 -1.49
N ILE A 150 -20.08 -1.28 -0.21
CA ILE A 150 -19.78 -0.23 0.78
C ILE A 150 -18.50 0.53 0.38
N ALA A 151 -17.45 -0.19 -0.01
CA ALA A 151 -16.19 0.40 -0.47
C ALA A 151 -16.38 1.28 -1.71
N THR A 152 -17.20 0.85 -2.66
CA THR A 152 -17.49 1.62 -3.88
C THR A 152 -18.25 2.91 -3.56
N ILE A 153 -19.24 2.86 -2.68
CA ILE A 153 -20.04 4.04 -2.30
C ILE A 153 -19.21 5.00 -1.46
N ILE A 154 -18.55 4.51 -0.40
CA ILE A 154 -17.83 5.38 0.53
C ILE A 154 -16.51 5.85 -0.08
N GLY A 155 -15.64 4.92 -0.47
CA GLY A 155 -14.31 5.24 -1.00
C GLY A 155 -14.37 5.85 -2.39
N GLY A 156 -15.28 5.36 -3.25
CA GLY A 156 -15.44 5.86 -4.61
C GLY A 156 -16.17 7.19 -4.68
N TRP A 157 -17.33 7.33 -4.01
CA TRP A 157 -18.20 8.50 -4.20
C TRP A 157 -18.18 9.49 -3.03
N ALA A 158 -18.29 9.02 -1.78
CA ALA A 158 -18.40 9.91 -0.63
C ALA A 158 -17.10 10.66 -0.31
N MET A 159 -15.95 10.01 -0.51
CA MET A 159 -14.63 10.62 -0.27
C MET A 159 -14.18 11.58 -1.39
N VAL A 160 -14.83 11.53 -2.57
CA VAL A 160 -14.55 12.42 -3.71
C VAL A 160 -13.04 12.48 -4.06
N PRO A 161 -12.36 11.32 -4.25
CA PRO A 161 -10.90 11.27 -4.35
C PRO A 161 -10.34 12.03 -5.56
N TRP A 162 -11.14 12.23 -6.61
CA TRP A 162 -10.73 13.00 -7.80
C TRP A 162 -10.40 14.47 -7.51
N LYS A 163 -10.86 15.03 -6.39
CA LYS A 163 -10.43 16.38 -5.97
C LYS A 163 -8.96 16.44 -5.52
N ILE A 164 -8.39 15.31 -5.09
CA ILE A 164 -7.00 15.20 -4.65
C ILE A 164 -6.06 15.16 -5.86
N ILE A 165 -6.50 14.60 -7.00
CA ILE A 165 -5.68 14.41 -8.21
C ILE A 165 -5.74 15.64 -9.13
N THR A 166 -5.94 16.84 -8.58
CA THR A 166 -6.02 18.09 -9.36
C THR A 166 -4.65 18.59 -9.82
N SER A 167 -3.56 18.19 -9.16
CA SER A 167 -2.18 18.50 -9.57
C SER A 167 -1.22 17.35 -9.25
N ALA A 168 -0.08 17.31 -9.97
CA ALA A 168 0.98 16.33 -9.72
C ALA A 168 1.59 16.47 -8.32
N GLU A 169 1.70 17.71 -7.82
CA GLU A 169 2.19 17.99 -6.46
C GLU A 169 1.22 17.46 -5.40
N SER A 170 -0.08 17.72 -5.54
CA SER A 170 -1.11 17.20 -4.63
C SER A 170 -1.11 15.68 -4.58
N LEU A 171 -0.89 15.02 -5.73
CA LEU A 171 -0.74 13.57 -5.79
C LEU A 171 0.47 13.08 -4.98
N LEU A 172 1.64 13.70 -5.17
CA LEU A 172 2.86 13.30 -4.44
C LEU A 172 2.71 13.54 -2.93
N ASN A 173 2.15 14.68 -2.52
CA ASN A 173 1.88 15.01 -1.12
C ASN A 173 0.91 14.02 -0.47
N PHE A 174 -0.12 13.59 -1.20
CA PHE A 174 -1.03 12.55 -0.75
C PHE A 174 -0.31 11.20 -0.56
N MET A 175 0.51 10.77 -1.52
CA MET A 175 1.27 9.52 -1.42
C MET A 175 2.28 9.53 -0.26
N ALA A 176 2.96 10.65 -0.04
CA ALA A 176 3.83 10.84 1.13
C ALA A 176 3.04 10.75 2.45
N SER A 177 1.84 11.32 2.48
CA SER A 177 0.95 11.30 3.65
C SER A 177 0.46 9.90 4.01
N LEU A 178 0.24 9.02 3.01
CA LEU A 178 -0.07 7.60 3.26
C LEU A 178 1.10 6.90 3.97
N GLY A 179 2.34 7.25 3.63
CA GLY A 179 3.54 6.71 4.23
C GLY A 179 3.63 6.92 5.74
N ILE A 180 3.07 8.01 6.27
CA ILE A 180 3.05 8.34 7.71
C ILE A 180 2.41 7.22 8.53
N PHE A 181 1.29 6.68 8.05
CA PHE A 181 0.49 5.71 8.78
C PHE A 181 0.81 4.27 8.36
N LEU A 182 1.10 4.03 7.09
CA LEU A 182 1.30 2.67 6.58
C LEU A 182 2.71 2.13 6.88
N ALA A 183 3.74 2.98 6.83
CA ALA A 183 5.11 2.56 7.13
C ALA A 183 5.25 1.91 8.53
N PRO A 184 4.72 2.49 9.63
CA PRO A 184 4.83 1.86 10.94
C PRO A 184 4.00 0.57 11.07
N ILE A 185 2.87 0.45 10.38
CA ILE A 185 2.08 -0.81 10.37
C ILE A 185 2.88 -1.95 9.75
N ILE A 186 3.53 -1.68 8.60
CA ILE A 186 4.39 -2.65 7.93
C ILE A 186 5.57 -3.02 8.84
N ALA A 187 6.23 -2.01 9.42
CA ALA A 187 7.38 -2.21 10.29
C ALA A 187 7.06 -3.08 11.52
N ILE A 188 5.95 -2.80 12.21
CA ILE A 188 5.51 -3.56 13.38
C ILE A 188 5.16 -5.00 12.97
N SER A 189 4.46 -5.19 11.86
CA SER A 189 4.10 -6.52 11.36
C SER A 189 5.33 -7.36 11.04
N ILE A 190 6.33 -6.79 10.35
CA ILE A 190 7.59 -7.46 10.02
C ILE A 190 8.38 -7.77 11.31
N ALA A 191 8.50 -6.81 12.22
CA ALA A 191 9.21 -6.96 13.48
C ALA A 191 8.58 -8.05 14.36
N ASP A 192 7.25 -8.05 14.48
CA ASP A 192 6.51 -9.01 15.28
C ASP A 192 6.70 -10.43 14.74
N TYR A 193 6.52 -10.62 13.44
CA TYR A 193 6.61 -11.93 12.83
C TYR A 193 8.05 -12.47 12.84
N TRP A 194 9.03 -11.73 12.30
CA TRP A 194 10.38 -12.27 12.09
C TRP A 194 11.29 -12.17 13.30
N ILE A 195 11.20 -11.10 14.10
CA ILE A 195 12.15 -10.85 15.19
C ILE A 195 11.59 -11.33 16.53
N VAL A 196 10.36 -10.92 16.87
CA VAL A 196 9.75 -11.21 18.18
C VAL A 196 9.27 -12.65 18.24
N LYS A 197 8.45 -13.08 17.27
CA LYS A 197 7.85 -14.42 17.23
C LYS A 197 8.67 -15.43 16.43
N ARG A 198 9.70 -14.99 15.69
CA ARG A 198 10.62 -15.84 14.91
C ARG A 198 9.90 -16.79 13.93
N GLY A 199 8.85 -16.30 13.28
CA GLY A 199 8.04 -17.03 12.32
C GLY A 199 7.05 -18.02 12.95
N ARG A 200 6.84 -17.98 14.27
CA ARG A 200 5.97 -18.93 14.98
C ARG A 200 4.65 -18.25 15.35
N VAL A 201 3.58 -18.62 14.66
CA VAL A 201 2.24 -18.05 14.88
C VAL A 201 1.22 -19.18 14.97
N ASP A 202 0.47 -19.19 16.06
CA ASP A 202 -0.69 -20.04 16.29
C ASP A 202 -1.90 -19.48 15.51
N ILE A 203 -2.29 -20.14 14.43
CA ILE A 203 -3.37 -19.69 13.53
C ILE A 203 -4.75 -19.81 14.20
N PRO A 204 -5.13 -20.93 14.83
CA PRO A 204 -6.42 -21.03 15.53
C PRO A 204 -6.63 -19.94 16.58
N ALA A 205 -5.59 -19.60 17.34
CA ALA A 205 -5.66 -18.54 18.34
C ALA A 205 -5.97 -17.15 17.73
N LEU A 206 -5.65 -16.87 16.46
CA LEU A 206 -5.97 -15.58 15.82
C LEU A 206 -7.49 -15.36 15.67
N TYR A 207 -8.28 -16.43 15.58
CA TYR A 207 -9.73 -16.36 15.38
C TYR A 207 -10.53 -16.42 16.69
N GLN A 208 -9.87 -16.55 17.84
CA GLN A 208 -10.50 -16.69 19.15
C GLN A 208 -10.36 -15.40 19.98
N PRO A 209 -11.48 -14.76 20.41
CA PRO A 209 -11.44 -13.48 21.15
C PRO A 209 -10.71 -13.53 22.50
N HIS A 210 -10.59 -14.70 23.10
CA HIS A 210 -9.96 -14.91 24.42
C HIS A 210 -8.67 -15.74 24.34
N SER A 211 -7.94 -15.61 23.24
CA SER A 211 -6.68 -16.31 23.02
C SER A 211 -5.46 -15.54 23.51
N ARG A 212 -4.29 -16.15 23.28
CA ARG A 212 -2.96 -15.59 23.56
C ARG A 212 -2.65 -14.24 22.90
N TYR A 213 -3.42 -13.84 21.89
CA TYR A 213 -3.25 -12.55 21.21
C TYR A 213 -4.23 -11.47 21.69
N ARG A 214 -4.98 -11.72 22.77
CA ARG A 214 -5.87 -10.71 23.37
C ARG A 214 -5.09 -9.57 24.03
N PHE A 215 -3.87 -9.81 24.49
CA PHE A 215 -3.09 -8.85 25.28
C PHE A 215 -3.94 -8.21 26.40
N ARG A 216 -3.72 -6.94 26.73
CA ARG A 216 -4.48 -6.21 27.73
C ARG A 216 -5.66 -5.51 27.06
N GLY A 217 -6.86 -6.06 27.21
CA GLY A 217 -8.09 -5.45 26.70
C GLY A 217 -8.21 -5.46 25.16
N GLY A 218 -7.53 -6.38 24.47
CA GLY A 218 -7.52 -6.45 23.00
C GLY A 218 -6.39 -5.66 22.34
N VAL A 219 -5.57 -4.94 23.12
CA VAL A 219 -4.56 -4.02 22.58
C VAL A 219 -3.16 -4.40 23.04
N ASN A 220 -2.24 -4.51 22.09
CA ASN A 220 -0.80 -4.58 22.36
C ASN A 220 -0.25 -3.17 22.56
N TRP A 221 -0.08 -2.75 23.82
CA TRP A 221 0.43 -1.42 24.16
C TRP A 221 1.80 -1.12 23.53
N ARG A 222 2.63 -2.15 23.26
CA ARG A 222 3.95 -1.99 22.63
C ARG A 222 3.82 -1.54 21.18
N ALA A 223 2.85 -2.11 20.46
CA ALA A 223 2.52 -1.71 19.10
C ALA A 223 1.93 -0.29 19.08
N ALA A 224 1.06 0.04 20.05
CA ALA A 224 0.51 1.38 20.17
C ALA A 224 1.59 2.44 20.42
N VAL A 225 2.55 2.17 21.32
CA VAL A 225 3.68 3.09 21.56
C VAL A 225 4.57 3.20 20.32
N ALA A 226 4.87 2.10 19.64
CA ALA A 226 5.65 2.13 18.39
C ALA A 226 4.96 2.97 17.30
N MET A 227 3.63 2.87 17.17
CA MET A 227 2.85 3.73 16.28
C MET A 227 2.93 5.20 16.70
N LEU A 228 2.77 5.52 17.98
CA LEU A 228 2.82 6.91 18.47
C LEU A 228 4.20 7.56 18.27
N VAL A 229 5.28 6.82 18.53
CA VAL A 229 6.67 7.29 18.35
C VAL A 229 6.99 7.56 16.87
N SER A 230 6.36 6.81 15.96
CA SER A 230 6.54 6.98 14.53
C SER A 230 5.66 8.08 13.94
N VAL A 231 4.37 8.07 14.27
CA VAL A 231 3.38 9.03 13.73
C VAL A 231 3.57 10.41 14.34
N GLY A 232 3.82 10.54 15.65
CA GLY A 232 3.89 11.83 16.33
C GLY A 232 4.87 12.83 15.67
N PRO A 233 6.14 12.46 15.47
CA PRO A 233 7.14 13.32 14.83
C PRO A 233 6.90 13.56 13.33
N THR A 234 6.08 12.74 12.67
CA THR A 234 5.76 12.85 11.24
C THR A 234 4.46 13.61 10.96
N MET A 235 3.65 13.91 11.99
CA MET A 235 2.45 14.73 11.87
C MET A 235 2.68 16.13 11.29
N PRO A 236 3.77 16.87 11.60
CA PRO A 236 4.03 18.16 10.97
C PRO A 236 4.12 18.05 9.44
N SER A 237 4.67 16.96 8.93
CA SER A 237 4.75 16.68 7.48
C SER A 237 3.37 16.59 6.84
N LEU A 238 2.40 15.99 7.53
CA LEU A 238 1.00 15.95 7.08
C LEU A 238 0.40 17.36 6.99
N ALA A 239 0.65 18.21 7.98
CA ALA A 239 0.17 19.59 7.98
C ALA A 239 0.73 20.38 6.78
N LYS A 240 2.03 20.24 6.49
CA LYS A 240 2.68 20.88 5.34
C LYS A 240 2.18 20.33 3.99
N ASN A 241 1.87 19.04 3.93
CA ASN A 241 1.31 18.42 2.72
C ASN A 241 -0.09 18.92 2.39
N ILE A 242 -0.87 19.33 3.39
CA ILE A 242 -2.21 19.91 3.23
C ILE A 242 -2.12 21.41 2.92
N ASP A 243 -1.26 22.12 3.66
CA ASP A 243 -1.05 23.56 3.50
C ASP A 243 0.45 23.87 3.46
N ALA A 244 0.93 24.21 2.26
CA ALA A 244 2.33 24.53 2.01
C ALA A 244 2.82 25.77 2.75
N THR A 245 1.92 26.61 3.29
CA THR A 245 2.28 27.82 4.04
C THR A 245 2.70 27.53 5.48
N VAL A 246 2.43 26.32 5.98
CA VAL A 246 2.78 25.90 7.33
C VAL A 246 4.29 25.71 7.45
N ASN A 247 4.94 26.55 8.27
CA ASN A 247 6.35 26.40 8.61
C ASN A 247 6.52 25.31 9.67
N ILE A 248 7.11 24.19 9.28
CA ILE A 248 7.37 23.03 10.15
C ILE A 248 8.79 23.02 10.75
N GLY A 249 9.58 24.07 10.50
CA GLY A 249 10.95 24.22 11.01
C GLY A 249 11.84 23.03 10.67
N GLY A 250 12.59 22.53 11.66
CA GLY A 250 13.50 21.38 11.47
C GLY A 250 12.83 20.06 11.12
N ALA A 251 11.49 19.96 11.21
CA ALA A 251 10.76 18.75 10.81
C ALA A 251 10.73 18.55 9.28
N GLU A 252 11.21 19.51 8.49
CA GLU A 252 11.36 19.36 7.03
C GLU A 252 12.20 18.14 6.64
N TYR A 253 13.29 17.87 7.36
CA TYR A 253 14.11 16.69 7.10
C TYR A 253 13.39 15.37 7.41
N ILE A 254 12.50 15.39 8.41
CA ILE A 254 11.65 14.24 8.74
C ILE A 254 10.56 14.08 7.69
N ALA A 255 10.04 15.18 7.12
CA ALA A 255 9.07 15.16 6.03
C ALA A 255 9.64 14.52 4.76
N ASP A 256 10.88 14.87 4.39
CA ASP A 256 11.53 14.27 3.22
C ASP A 256 11.81 12.77 3.40
N LEU A 257 12.03 12.34 4.65
CA LEU A 257 12.30 10.94 5.03
C LEU A 257 11.11 10.24 5.67
N VAL A 258 9.89 10.76 5.50
CA VAL A 258 8.74 10.40 6.34
C VAL A 258 8.47 8.89 6.41
N TRP A 259 8.59 8.20 5.27
CA TRP A 259 8.40 6.77 5.19
C TRP A 259 9.50 5.99 5.90
N TYR A 260 10.77 6.33 5.64
CA TYR A 260 11.92 5.63 6.21
C TYR A 260 12.05 5.87 7.71
N TYR A 261 11.84 7.11 8.15
CA TYR A 261 11.73 7.43 9.56
C TYR A 261 10.58 6.65 10.20
N GLY A 262 9.40 6.66 9.58
CA GLY A 262 8.22 5.99 10.09
C GLY A 262 8.43 4.48 10.27
N PHE A 263 9.08 3.85 9.28
CA PHE A 263 9.42 2.43 9.31
C PHE A 263 10.46 2.12 10.39
N LEU A 264 11.62 2.80 10.38
CA LEU A 264 12.74 2.49 11.27
C LEU A 264 12.39 2.78 12.74
N SER A 265 11.75 3.91 13.01
CA SER A 265 11.34 4.29 14.37
C SER A 265 10.37 3.28 14.97
N ALA A 266 9.34 2.86 14.23
CA ALA A 266 8.38 1.86 14.69
C ALA A 266 9.02 0.48 14.84
N PHE A 267 9.84 0.06 13.87
CA PHE A 267 10.54 -1.23 13.92
C PHE A 267 11.42 -1.33 15.17
N LEU A 268 12.30 -0.36 15.39
CA LEU A 268 13.22 -0.35 16.52
C LEU A 268 12.47 -0.25 17.84
N THR A 269 11.50 0.66 17.94
CA THR A 269 10.71 0.83 19.18
C THR A 269 9.95 -0.44 19.52
N TYR A 270 9.30 -1.09 18.54
CA TYR A 270 8.57 -2.32 18.77
C TYR A 270 9.48 -3.47 19.20
N VAL A 271 10.63 -3.65 18.54
CA VAL A 271 11.60 -4.69 18.89
C VAL A 271 12.16 -4.45 20.30
N LEU A 272 12.54 -3.22 20.62
CA LEU A 272 13.07 -2.86 21.94
C LEU A 272 12.04 -3.11 23.04
N LEU A 273 10.82 -2.60 22.90
CA LEU A 273 9.75 -2.81 23.89
C LEU A 273 9.38 -4.29 24.04
N SER A 274 9.38 -5.04 22.94
CA SER A 274 9.06 -6.48 22.97
C SER A 274 10.18 -7.34 23.54
N LYS A 275 11.44 -6.89 23.46
CA LYS A 275 12.58 -7.57 24.11
C LYS A 275 12.71 -7.22 25.60
N VAL A 276 12.50 -5.95 25.97
CA VAL A 276 12.61 -5.48 27.35
C VAL A 276 11.41 -5.95 28.17
N PHE A 277 10.21 -5.89 27.59
CA PHE A 277 8.97 -6.32 28.23
C PHE A 277 8.31 -7.42 27.39
N PRO A 278 8.78 -8.67 27.39
CA PRO A 278 8.21 -9.70 26.51
C PRO A 278 6.77 -10.08 26.87
N ALA A 279 5.89 -10.19 25.87
CA ALA A 279 4.56 -10.77 26.01
C ALA A 279 4.63 -12.30 25.93
N LYS A 280 5.04 -12.94 27.04
CA LYS A 280 5.28 -14.39 27.10
C LYS A 280 4.08 -15.23 26.62
N GLU A 281 2.86 -14.81 26.94
CA GLU A 281 1.63 -15.50 26.53
C GLU A 281 1.50 -15.59 24.99
N SER A 282 1.88 -14.52 24.29
CA SER A 282 1.77 -14.45 22.82
C SER A 282 2.86 -15.21 22.07
N LEU A 283 3.90 -15.70 22.76
CA LEU A 283 5.02 -16.42 22.14
C LEU A 283 4.70 -17.92 22.06
N VAL A 284 4.81 -18.47 20.86
CA VAL A 284 4.52 -19.89 20.57
C VAL A 284 5.82 -20.70 20.63
N SER A 285 5.82 -21.82 21.36
CA SER A 285 6.93 -22.76 21.33
C SER A 285 6.92 -23.55 20.00
N GLN A 286 8.01 -24.22 19.66
CA GLN A 286 8.02 -25.05 18.45
C GLN A 286 7.13 -26.30 18.59
N GLU A 287 6.87 -26.74 19.81
CA GLU A 287 6.05 -27.90 20.14
C GLU A 287 4.54 -27.60 20.04
N ASP A 288 4.16 -26.34 20.29
CA ASP A 288 2.76 -25.88 20.19
C ASP A 288 2.32 -25.58 18.73
N LEU A 289 3.25 -25.61 17.78
CA LEU A 289 2.91 -25.40 16.37
C LEU A 289 2.27 -26.67 15.81
N LEU A 290 0.95 -26.63 15.63
CA LEU A 290 0.25 -27.67 14.88
C LEU A 290 0.83 -27.76 13.46
N PRO A 291 1.12 -28.97 12.95
CA PRO A 291 1.50 -29.15 11.55
C PRO A 291 0.39 -28.61 10.64
N ILE A 292 0.76 -27.98 9.53
CA ILE A 292 -0.19 -27.38 8.56
C ILE A 292 -1.22 -28.43 8.09
N GLU A 293 -0.79 -29.68 7.92
CA GLU A 293 -1.64 -30.82 7.58
C GLU A 293 -2.71 -31.11 8.66
N ALA A 294 -2.39 -30.93 9.95
CA ALA A 294 -3.36 -31.08 11.03
C ALA A 294 -4.41 -29.96 11.01
N LEU A 295 -4.04 -28.74 10.61
CA LEU A 295 -4.98 -27.62 10.47
C LEU A 295 -5.96 -27.82 9.30
N GLU A 296 -5.51 -28.40 8.18
CA GLU A 296 -6.40 -28.74 7.05
C GLU A 296 -7.40 -29.84 7.43
N VAL A 297 -6.94 -30.87 8.15
CA VAL A 297 -7.81 -31.96 8.63
C VAL A 297 -8.84 -31.45 9.64
N ASP A 298 -8.44 -30.60 10.59
CA ASP A 298 -9.36 -30.03 11.57
C ASP A 298 -10.42 -29.14 10.91
N MET A 299 -10.03 -28.28 9.96
CA MET A 299 -10.99 -27.46 9.21
C MET A 299 -12.01 -28.30 8.43
N TYR A 300 -11.57 -29.40 7.81
CA TYR A 300 -12.47 -30.32 7.11
C TYR A 300 -13.42 -31.04 8.08
N SER A 301 -12.91 -31.47 9.24
CA SER A 301 -13.71 -32.09 10.30
C SER A 301 -14.78 -31.13 10.83
N ASP A 302 -14.42 -29.87 11.07
CA ASP A 302 -15.34 -28.87 11.61
C ASP A 302 -16.41 -28.48 10.58
N LYS A 303 -16.05 -28.43 9.30
CA LYS A 303 -17.01 -28.25 8.20
C LYS A 303 -18.02 -29.39 8.14
N LEU A 304 -17.57 -30.65 8.25
CA LEU A 304 -18.44 -31.82 8.27
C LEU A 304 -19.40 -31.81 9.48
N LYS A 305 -18.91 -31.42 10.67
CA LYS A 305 -19.76 -31.31 11.88
C LYS A 305 -20.83 -30.22 11.76
N ARG A 306 -20.50 -29.10 11.10
CA ARG A 306 -21.49 -28.04 10.82
C ARG A 306 -22.51 -28.49 9.79
N GLU A 307 -22.08 -29.21 8.75
CA GLU A 307 -22.99 -29.76 7.73
C GLU A 307 -23.88 -30.88 8.27
N SER A 308 -23.42 -31.68 9.23
CA SER A 308 -24.26 -32.68 9.92
C SER A 308 -25.25 -32.03 10.88
N SER A 309 -24.83 -31.02 11.66
CA SER A 309 -25.72 -30.28 12.57
C SER A 309 -26.83 -29.51 11.87
N VAL A 310 -26.67 -29.18 10.58
CA VAL A 310 -27.70 -28.51 9.75
C VAL A 310 -28.66 -29.52 9.12
N LYS A 311 -28.29 -30.81 9.03
CA LYS A 311 -29.19 -31.87 8.57
C LYS A 311 -30.08 -32.44 9.68
N ASP A 312 -29.68 -32.27 10.93
CA ASP A 312 -30.39 -32.75 12.11
C ASP A 312 -31.27 -31.67 12.79
N ALA A 313 -31.46 -30.50 12.15
CA ALA A 313 -32.31 -29.39 12.60
C ALA A 313 -33.39 -29.08 11.55
#